data_AF-A0A1Z9TUP2-F1
#
_entry.id   AF-A0A1Z9TUP2-F1
#
_cell.length_a   1.000
_cell.length_b   1.000
_cell.length_c   1.000
_cell.angle_alpha   90.00
_cell.angle_beta   90.00
_cell.angle_gamma   90.00
#
_symmetry.space_group_name_H-M   'P 1'
#
loop_
_entity.id
_entity.type
_entity.pdbx_description
1 polymer ?
#
loop_
_entity_poly.entity_id
_entity_poly.type
_entity_poly.pdbx_seq_one_letter_code
_entity_poly.pdbx_strand_id
1 'polypeptide(L)' 'MSEVKLTSVKVINELYKKFKNKTIEDEFSLQKLVNRSLDLFVHDEKFRKEVLKYTELHKSGSKF' A
#
# COMPACT_ATOMS: atom_id res chain seq x y z
N MET A 1 -18.93 -1.18 -16.71
CA MET A 1 -17.76 -0.30 -16.49
C MET A 1 -17.56 -0.22 -14.99
N SER A 2 -16.44 -0.73 -14.45
CA SER A 2 -16.12 -0.50 -13.04
C SER A 2 -15.73 0.96 -12.87
N GLU A 3 -16.57 1.75 -12.21
CA GLU A 3 -16.31 3.17 -11.98
C GLU A 3 -15.12 3.33 -11.01
N VAL A 4 -14.03 3.94 -11.49
CA VAL A 4 -12.89 4.28 -10.63
C VAL A 4 -13.21 5.56 -9.87
N LYS A 5 -12.91 5.58 -8.56
CA LYS A 5 -13.09 6.75 -7.70
C LYS A 5 -11.75 7.37 -7.32
N LEU A 6 -11.55 8.65 -7.64
CA LEU A 6 -10.38 9.40 -7.18
C LEU A 6 -10.44 9.57 -5.65
N THR A 7 -9.39 9.14 -4.96
CA THR A 7 -9.27 9.22 -3.50
C THR A 7 -7.90 9.75 -3.12
N SER A 8 -7.85 10.75 -2.24
CA SER A 8 -6.60 11.39 -1.80
C SER A 8 -6.22 10.90 -0.41
N VAL A 9 -5.02 10.33 -0.27
CA VAL A 9 -4.44 9.92 1.01
C VAL A 9 -2.97 10.32 1.06
N LYS A 10 -2.44 10.55 2.28
CA LYS A 10 -1.01 10.76 2.49
C LYS A 10 -0.35 9.41 2.78
N VAL A 11 0.83 9.19 2.20
CA VAL A 11 1.64 7.97 2.41
C VAL A 11 3.01 8.33 2.96
N ILE A 12 3.68 7.39 3.60
CA ILE A 12 5.05 7.58 4.10
C ILE A 12 5.99 7.80 2.91
N ASN A 13 6.64 8.97 2.86
CA ASN A 13 7.43 9.39 1.70
C ASN A 13 8.54 8.38 1.33
N GLU A 14 9.28 7.90 2.32
CA GLU A 14 10.37 6.95 2.09
C GLU A 14 9.86 5.59 1.59
N LEU A 15 8.69 5.15 2.06
CA LEU A 15 8.06 3.92 1.56
C LEU A 15 7.62 4.10 0.09
N TYR A 16 7.06 5.26 -0.24
CA TYR A 16 6.64 5.57 -1.61
C TYR A 16 7.83 5.66 -2.58
N LYS A 17 8.94 6.28 -2.16
CA LYS A 17 10.19 6.29 -2.95
C LYS A 17 10.72 4.88 -3.18
N LYS A 18 10.79 4.06 -2.13
CA LYS A 18 11.22 2.65 -2.24
C LYS A 18 10.31 1.84 -3.17
N PHE A 19 8.99 2.04 -3.06
CA PHE A 19 8.03 1.44 -3.97
C PHE A 19 8.31 1.81 -5.42
N LYS A 20 8.41 3.12 -5.74
CA LYS A 20 8.72 3.59 -7.09
C LYS A 20 9.99 2.96 -7.64
N ASN A 21 11.07 2.97 -6.86
CA ASN A 21 12.34 2.41 -7.30
C ASN A 21 12.23 0.91 -7.61
N LYS A 22 11.46 0.15 -6.82
CA LYS A 22 11.27 -1.29 -7.03
C LYS A 22 10.37 -1.64 -8.21
N THR A 23 9.44 -0.74 -8.59
CA THR A 23 8.42 -1.05 -9.59
C THR A 23 8.66 -0.37 -10.94
N ILE A 24 9.81 0.29 -11.12
CA ILE A 24 10.19 0.94 -12.39
C ILE A 24 10.28 -0.07 -13.53
N GLU A 25 10.84 -1.26 -13.27
CA GLU A 25 11.07 -2.28 -14.30
C GLU A 25 9.81 -3.09 -14.61
N ASP A 26 8.91 -3.25 -13.64
CA ASP A 26 7.74 -4.14 -13.73
C ASP A 26 6.45 -3.48 -14.24
N GLU A 27 6.51 -2.22 -14.71
CA GLU A 27 5.33 -1.41 -15.09
C GLU A 27 4.18 -1.45 -14.04
N PHE A 28 4.56 -1.49 -12.77
CA PHE A 28 3.62 -1.64 -11.67
C PHE A 28 3.34 -0.29 -11.00
N SER A 29 2.04 0.05 -10.87
CA SER A 29 1.60 1.36 -10.39
C SER A 29 1.00 1.29 -8.98
N LEU A 30 1.04 2.42 -8.27
CA LEU A 30 0.41 2.52 -6.95
C LEU A 30 -1.10 2.22 -7.03
N GLN A 31 -1.76 2.62 -8.10
CA GLN A 31 -3.19 2.34 -8.30
C GLN A 31 -3.46 0.83 -8.43
N LYS A 32 -2.60 0.09 -9.16
CA LYS A 32 -2.68 -1.38 -9.24
C LYS A 32 -2.49 -2.01 -7.86
N LEU A 33 -1.50 -1.53 -7.09
CA LEU A 33 -1.26 -2.00 -5.72
C LEU A 33 -2.49 -1.76 -4.82
N VAL A 34 -2.98 -0.53 -4.76
CA VAL A 34 -4.11 -0.15 -3.90
C VAL A 34 -5.35 -0.95 -4.23
N ASN A 35 -5.70 -1.07 -5.52
CA ASN A 35 -6.88 -1.83 -5.93
C ASN A 35 -6.78 -3.32 -5.55
N ARG A 36 -5.62 -3.95 -5.76
CA ARG A 36 -5.39 -5.35 -5.37
C ARG A 36 -5.41 -5.54 -3.85
N SER A 37 -4.79 -4.62 -3.11
CA SER A 37 -4.80 -4.67 -1.65
C SER A 37 -6.19 -4.46 -1.06
N LEU A 38 -7.01 -3.59 -1.65
CA LEU A 38 -8.41 -3.40 -1.24
C LEU A 38 -9.22 -4.67 -1.48
N ASP A 39 -9.06 -5.29 -2.65
CA ASP A 39 -9.73 -6.55 -2.98
C ASP A 39 -9.34 -7.67 -2.00
N LEU A 40 -8.04 -7.87 -1.78
CA LEU A 40 -7.54 -8.85 -0.80
C LEU A 40 -8.00 -8.52 0.61
N PHE A 41 -8.05 -7.25 1.01
CA PHE A 41 -8.51 -6.87 2.34
C PHE A 41 -9.99 -7.20 2.57
N VAL A 42 -10.82 -7.14 1.52
CA VAL A 42 -12.25 -7.47 1.60
C VAL A 42 -12.48 -8.98 1.59
N HIS A 43 -11.76 -9.71 0.73
CA HIS A 43 -12.07 -11.10 0.43
C HIS A 43 -11.15 -12.13 1.11
N ASP A 44 -9.95 -11.75 1.55
CA ASP A 44 -8.99 -12.62 2.24
C ASP A 44 -8.92 -12.26 3.73
N GLU A 45 -9.54 -13.09 4.57
CA GLU A 45 -9.56 -12.88 6.02
C GLU A 45 -8.16 -12.92 6.65
N LYS A 46 -7.25 -13.75 6.12
CA LYS A 46 -5.88 -13.86 6.63
C LYS A 46 -5.14 -12.57 6.34
N PHE A 47 -5.17 -12.09 5.10
CA PHE A 47 -4.56 -10.82 4.71
C PHE A 47 -5.13 -9.65 5.52
N ARG A 48 -6.46 -9.59 5.68
CA ARG A 48 -7.12 -8.58 6.52
C ARG A 48 -6.60 -8.59 7.95
N LYS A 49 -6.47 -9.78 8.57
CA LYS A 49 -5.93 -9.93 9.93
C LYS A 49 -4.47 -9.49 10.01
N GLU A 50 -3.66 -9.80 9.02
CA GLU A 50 -2.25 -9.38 8.96
C GLU A 50 -2.14 -7.85 8.91
N VAL A 51 -2.90 -7.19 8.02
CA VAL A 51 -2.93 -5.72 7.91
C VAL A 51 -3.39 -5.06 9.22
N LEU A 52 -4.45 -5.58 9.86
CA LEU A 52 -4.98 -5.01 11.11
C LEU A 52 -4.06 -5.21 12.32
N LYS A 53 -3.25 -6.27 12.33
CA LYS A 53 -2.32 -6.57 13.43
C LYS A 53 -0.94 -5.93 13.25
N TYR A 54 -0.63 -5.41 12.06
CA TYR A 54 0.69 -4.87 11.77
C TYR A 54 0.90 -3.49 12.41
N THR A 55 1.64 -3.43 13.51
CA THR A 55 1.93 -2.19 14.28
C THR A 55 3.30 -1.59 13.99
N GLU A 56 4.19 -2.33 13.32
CA GLU A 56 5.61 -2.01 13.24
C GLU A 56 5.98 -1.01 12.13
N LEU A 57 5.00 -0.57 11.32
CA LEU A 57 5.22 0.35 10.19
C LEU A 57 5.89 1.67 10.61
N HIS A 58 5.73 2.06 11.87
CA HIS A 58 6.28 3.29 12.44
C HIS A 58 7.63 3.14 13.16
N LYS A 59 8.22 1.93 13.29
CA LYS A 59 9.58 1.77 13.85
C LYS A 59 10.71 2.05 12.85
N SER A 60 10.44 2.84 11.80
CA SER A 60 11.50 3.46 11.02
C SER A 60 11.84 4.77 11.73
N GLY A 61 12.91 4.74 12.53
CA GLY A 61 13.34 5.81 13.41
C GLY A 61 13.31 7.19 12.77
N SER A 62 12.67 8.12 13.46
CA SER A 62 13.06 9.53 13.42
C SER A 62 12.88 10.10 14.81
N LYS A 63 14.00 10.19 15.54
CA LYS A 63 14.50 11.38 16.22
C LYS A 63 15.72 10.99 17.06
N PHE A 64 16.85 10.76 16.39
CA PHE A 64 18.19 11.27 16.71
C PHE A 64 19.02 11.21 15.42
#